data_AF-A0A0W0RIY7-F1
#
_entry.id   AF-A0A0W0RIY7-F1
#
_cell.length_a   1.000
_cell.length_b   1.000
_cell.length_c   1.000
_cell.angle_alpha   90.00
_cell.angle_beta   90.00
_cell.angle_gamma   90.00
#
_symmetry.space_group_name_H-M   'P 1'
#
loop_
_entity.id
_entity.type
_entity.pdbx_description
1 polymer ?
#
loop_
_entity_poly.entity_id
_entity_poly.type
_entity_poly.pdbx_seq_one_letter_code
_entity_poly.pdbx_strand_id
1 'polypeptide(L)'
;MRLFMDVGPMLIQYKEADPLARRVMMQEIIAGIKKLPGQVIHQSQAKTHYKVLAYAATFINYADVLQRMENQQYFDILLDFYDMEMDEQLSSWFEFGKTPGQMRLKLPIHEYTPEIWKKFRVAQKVHLKKTNKSHLFNLDELDIYHPPATQLYPIQIQMGGKLENEAVDRIHTDAQGRIRFAQQHGFYLLPGGGMIEITSAAKIDDLQRKMLEEHLEEEHANLYIKAKELYDQLTPDDFNAALTKAFSSKQVLSLSAALRGWLHEQILIEESNAMRLQTIIGKLDQQIKEAKKNLQQNHAKESQAKKQHLLKSLIELRAIVQVQTFELTLLFTEALHYIKKNTICVDIQQYLDTRVLGGSQISHSFIMKGQPLEEWFAIRFNGIDGEFGDDISGSEIERLTLLEALSKFRKIKFSHILIGLAAYEECLDNGTLRTENIWNEAQFADACQVMLAEASKFV
;
A
#
# COMPACT_ATOMS: atom_id res chain seq x y z
N MET A 1 -8.09 -0.69 -18.00
CA MET A 1 -8.03 -2.04 -18.63
C MET A 1 -7.79 -3.02 -17.51
N ARG A 2 -8.63 -4.05 -17.34
CA ARG A 2 -8.46 -5.01 -16.25
C ARG A 2 -7.51 -6.14 -16.64
N LEU A 3 -6.44 -6.33 -15.88
CA LEU A 3 -5.42 -7.35 -16.10
C LEU A 3 -5.57 -8.54 -15.12
N PHE A 4 -5.06 -9.70 -15.55
CA PHE A 4 -4.91 -10.92 -14.74
C PHE A 4 -6.19 -11.45 -14.07
N MET A 5 -7.34 -11.26 -14.73
CA MET A 5 -8.65 -11.70 -14.23
C MET A 5 -8.79 -13.24 -14.07
N ASP A 6 -7.86 -14.00 -14.65
CA ASP A 6 -7.76 -15.46 -14.56
C ASP A 6 -7.17 -15.96 -13.23
N VAL A 7 -6.46 -15.11 -12.48
CA VAL A 7 -5.89 -15.47 -11.17
C VAL A 7 -6.98 -15.74 -10.14
N GLY A 8 -8.02 -14.90 -10.07
CA GLY A 8 -9.11 -15.04 -9.11
C GLY A 8 -9.80 -16.43 -9.18
N PRO A 9 -10.31 -16.85 -10.34
CA PRO A 9 -10.91 -18.18 -10.52
C PRO A 9 -9.98 -19.33 -10.11
N MET A 10 -8.69 -19.25 -10.43
CA MET A 10 -7.70 -20.27 -10.05
C MET A 10 -7.58 -20.40 -8.52
N LEU A 11 -7.54 -19.28 -7.79
CA LEU A 11 -7.44 -19.29 -6.33
C LEU A 11 -8.73 -19.79 -5.66
N ILE A 12 -9.91 -19.46 -6.23
CA ILE A 12 -11.21 -19.99 -5.76
C ILE A 12 -11.23 -21.52 -5.91
N GLN A 13 -10.84 -22.03 -7.07
CA GLN A 13 -10.77 -23.48 -7.30
C GLN A 13 -9.86 -24.19 -6.28
N TYR A 14 -8.70 -23.62 -5.98
CA TYR A 14 -7.80 -24.19 -4.97
C TYR A 14 -8.41 -24.20 -3.57
N LYS A 15 -9.11 -23.11 -3.19
CA LYS A 15 -9.82 -23.00 -1.91
C LYS A 15 -10.86 -24.12 -1.74
N GLU A 16 -11.65 -24.35 -2.78
CA GLU A 16 -12.79 -25.28 -2.78
C GLU A 16 -12.36 -26.74 -2.97
N ALA A 17 -11.16 -26.97 -3.48
CA ALA A 17 -10.59 -28.29 -3.69
C ALA A 17 -10.32 -29.04 -2.37
N ASP A 18 -10.47 -30.36 -2.42
CA ASP A 18 -10.04 -31.25 -1.33
C ASP A 18 -8.49 -31.35 -1.27
N PRO A 19 -7.91 -31.95 -0.21
CA PRO A 19 -6.46 -32.04 -0.08
C PRO A 19 -5.73 -32.73 -1.23
N LEU A 20 -6.34 -33.72 -1.89
CA LEU A 20 -5.73 -34.43 -3.02
C LEU A 20 -5.72 -33.53 -4.27
N ALA A 21 -6.85 -32.90 -4.58
CA ALA A 21 -6.97 -31.96 -5.68
C ALA A 21 -6.04 -30.76 -5.51
N ARG A 22 -5.91 -30.19 -4.30
CA ARG A 22 -4.94 -29.13 -3.99
C ARG A 22 -3.50 -29.55 -4.27
N ARG A 23 -3.11 -30.77 -3.89
CA ARG A 23 -1.78 -31.32 -4.21
C ARG A 23 -1.56 -31.44 -5.72
N VAL A 24 -2.55 -31.92 -6.47
CA VAL A 24 -2.48 -32.02 -7.94
C VAL A 24 -2.29 -30.64 -8.56
N MET A 25 -3.06 -29.63 -8.16
CA MET A 25 -2.91 -28.27 -8.65
C MET A 25 -1.51 -27.71 -8.34
N MET A 26 -0.97 -27.94 -7.13
CA MET A 26 0.40 -27.52 -6.82
C MET A 26 1.45 -28.26 -7.66
N GLN A 27 1.25 -29.56 -7.93
CA GLN A 27 2.13 -30.33 -8.82
C GLN A 27 2.11 -29.78 -10.25
N GLU A 28 0.96 -29.30 -10.74
CA GLU A 28 0.85 -28.62 -12.03
C GLU A 28 1.63 -27.30 -12.05
N ILE A 29 1.56 -26.50 -10.99
CA ILE A 29 2.38 -25.29 -10.83
C ILE A 29 3.87 -25.63 -10.86
N ILE A 30 4.30 -26.65 -10.10
CA ILE A 30 5.69 -27.13 -10.09
C ILE A 30 6.13 -27.60 -11.48
N ALA A 31 5.28 -28.36 -12.18
CA ALA A 31 5.57 -28.82 -13.53
C ALA A 31 5.66 -27.66 -14.52
N GLY A 32 4.83 -26.64 -14.36
CA GLY A 32 4.88 -25.39 -15.13
C GLY A 32 6.22 -24.69 -14.98
N ILE A 33 6.69 -24.48 -13.75
CA ILE A 33 7.99 -23.86 -13.47
C ILE A 33 9.13 -24.69 -14.08
N LYS A 34 9.13 -26.02 -13.90
CA LYS A 34 10.18 -26.92 -14.41
C LYS A 34 10.26 -26.98 -15.93
N LYS A 35 9.19 -26.64 -16.64
CA LYS A 35 9.13 -26.62 -18.11
C LYS A 35 9.71 -25.34 -18.71
N LEU A 36 9.94 -24.30 -17.92
CA LEU A 36 10.47 -23.04 -18.42
C LEU A 36 11.95 -23.20 -18.80
N PRO A 37 12.34 -22.90 -20.05
CA PRO A 37 13.76 -22.85 -20.42
C PRO A 37 14.46 -21.69 -19.70
N GLY A 38 15.70 -21.90 -19.26
CA GLY A 38 16.50 -20.82 -18.64
C GLY A 38 16.94 -19.74 -19.64
N GLN A 39 17.09 -20.12 -20.91
CA GLN A 39 17.43 -19.23 -22.00
C GLN A 39 16.18 -18.64 -22.64
N VAL A 40 16.21 -17.33 -22.85
CA VAL A 40 15.15 -16.58 -23.53
C VAL A 40 15.75 -15.90 -24.77
N ILE A 41 15.17 -16.18 -25.93
CA ILE A 41 15.66 -15.70 -27.24
C ILE A 41 14.78 -14.55 -27.75
N HIS A 42 13.51 -14.48 -27.29
CA HIS A 42 12.55 -13.48 -27.74
C HIS A 42 11.74 -12.88 -26.59
N GLN A 43 11.29 -11.63 -26.75
CA GLN A 43 10.45 -10.91 -25.80
C GLN A 43 9.20 -11.69 -25.38
N SER A 44 8.52 -12.37 -26.31
CA SER A 44 7.34 -13.18 -25.99
C SER A 44 7.65 -14.32 -25.02
N GLN A 45 8.85 -14.90 -25.10
CA GLN A 45 9.29 -15.92 -24.15
C GLN A 45 9.55 -15.29 -22.77
N ALA A 46 10.23 -14.13 -22.70
CA ALA A 46 10.44 -13.40 -21.45
C ALA A 46 9.12 -13.11 -20.72
N LYS A 47 8.15 -12.50 -21.43
CA LYS A 47 6.81 -12.21 -20.91
C LYS A 47 6.14 -13.48 -20.40
N THR A 48 6.20 -14.58 -21.16
CA THR A 48 5.66 -15.88 -20.75
C THR A 48 6.29 -16.37 -19.45
N HIS A 49 7.61 -16.27 -19.30
CA HIS A 49 8.31 -16.76 -18.11
C HIS A 49 7.98 -15.92 -16.87
N TYR A 50 8.01 -14.59 -17.00
CA TYR A 50 7.59 -13.70 -15.92
C TYR A 50 6.15 -13.95 -15.50
N LYS A 51 5.23 -14.13 -16.46
CA LYS A 51 3.83 -14.44 -16.16
C LYS A 51 3.70 -15.75 -15.38
N VAL A 52 4.34 -16.83 -15.83
CA VAL A 52 4.29 -18.12 -15.13
C VAL A 52 4.86 -18.02 -13.72
N LEU A 53 6.00 -17.36 -13.54
CA LEU A 53 6.61 -17.18 -12.22
C LEU A 53 5.76 -16.29 -11.31
N ALA A 54 5.25 -15.17 -11.80
CA ALA A 54 4.39 -14.28 -11.02
C ALA A 54 3.11 -14.99 -10.57
N TYR A 55 2.47 -15.75 -11.47
CA TYR A 55 1.27 -16.52 -11.16
C TYR A 55 1.57 -17.62 -10.13
N ALA A 56 2.70 -18.32 -10.28
CA ALA A 56 3.15 -19.32 -9.31
C ALA A 56 3.41 -18.69 -7.94
N ALA A 57 4.12 -17.55 -7.88
CA ALA A 57 4.36 -16.82 -6.64
C ALA A 57 3.06 -16.41 -5.94
N THR A 58 2.09 -15.89 -6.71
CA THR A 58 0.74 -15.56 -6.19
C THR A 58 0.05 -16.80 -5.63
N PHE A 59 0.05 -17.91 -6.37
CA PHE A 59 -0.59 -19.16 -5.96
C PHE A 59 0.05 -19.76 -4.71
N ILE A 60 1.37 -19.81 -4.64
CA ILE A 60 2.13 -20.36 -3.50
C ILE A 60 1.93 -19.50 -2.24
N ASN A 61 1.84 -18.18 -2.37
CA ASN A 61 1.48 -17.29 -1.26
C ASN A 61 0.05 -17.55 -0.76
N TYR A 62 -0.90 -17.72 -1.68
CA TYR A 62 -2.27 -18.04 -1.31
C TYR A 62 -2.40 -19.39 -0.60
N ALA A 63 -1.76 -20.43 -1.15
CA ALA A 63 -1.76 -21.76 -0.57
C ALA A 63 -1.20 -21.76 0.87
N ASP A 64 -0.12 -21.00 1.10
CA ASP A 64 0.50 -20.86 2.41
C ASP A 64 -0.42 -20.19 3.44
N VAL A 65 -1.08 -19.08 3.07
CA VAL A 65 -2.03 -18.41 3.97
C VAL A 65 -3.18 -19.35 4.33
N LEU A 66 -3.75 -20.02 3.34
CA LEU A 66 -4.85 -20.96 3.56
C LEU A 66 -4.42 -22.09 4.51
N GLN A 67 -3.24 -22.68 4.27
CA GLN A 67 -2.70 -23.74 5.13
C GLN A 67 -2.45 -23.25 6.57
N ARG A 68 -1.88 -22.06 6.76
CA ARG A 68 -1.65 -21.48 8.09
C ARG A 68 -2.93 -21.30 8.88
N MET A 69 -4.00 -20.86 8.22
CA MET A 69 -5.33 -20.71 8.82
C MET A 69 -5.94 -22.05 9.21
N GLU A 70 -5.96 -23.01 8.28
CA GLU A 70 -6.53 -24.34 8.52
C GLU A 70 -5.81 -25.09 9.66
N ASN A 71 -4.51 -24.83 9.84
CA ASN A 71 -3.67 -25.44 10.88
C ASN A 71 -3.48 -24.55 12.12
N GLN A 72 -4.30 -23.51 12.32
CA GLN A 72 -4.30 -22.70 13.54
C GLN A 72 -2.95 -22.04 13.85
N GLN A 73 -2.13 -21.73 12.85
CA GLN A 73 -0.85 -21.09 13.06
C GLN A 73 -1.03 -19.60 13.31
N TYR A 74 -1.39 -18.85 12.27
CA TYR A 74 -1.75 -17.44 12.34
C TYR A 74 -2.30 -16.99 10.98
N PHE A 75 -2.97 -15.85 10.97
CA PHE A 75 -3.34 -15.09 9.79
C PHE A 75 -3.15 -13.61 10.08
N ASP A 76 -2.99 -12.83 9.02
CA ASP A 76 -2.72 -11.41 9.14
C ASP A 76 -4.01 -10.62 9.39
N ILE A 77 -3.93 -9.60 10.24
CA ILE A 77 -4.99 -8.66 10.57
C ILE A 77 -4.56 -7.20 10.35
N LEU A 78 -5.50 -6.28 10.01
CA LEU A 78 -5.23 -4.84 10.05
C LEU A 78 -4.77 -4.47 11.45
N LEU A 79 -3.74 -3.62 11.48
CA LEU A 79 -3.22 -3.02 12.70
C LEU A 79 -4.32 -2.22 13.43
N ASP A 80 -5.34 -1.73 12.73
CA ASP A 80 -6.50 -1.05 13.31
C ASP A 80 -7.37 -1.93 14.22
N PHE A 81 -7.27 -3.27 14.14
CA PHE A 81 -7.94 -4.22 15.04
C PHE A 81 -6.97 -4.96 15.97
N TYR A 82 -5.67 -4.69 15.84
CA TYR A 82 -4.67 -5.27 16.74
C TYR A 82 -4.89 -4.77 18.16
N ASP A 83 -4.77 -5.66 19.14
CA ASP A 83 -5.09 -5.38 20.56
C ASP A 83 -6.54 -4.94 20.82
N MET A 84 -7.51 -5.29 19.95
CA MET A 84 -8.92 -5.08 20.30
C MET A 84 -9.30 -5.86 21.57
N GLU A 85 -10.21 -5.30 22.36
CA GLU A 85 -10.69 -5.95 23.58
C GLU A 85 -11.45 -7.24 23.22
N MET A 86 -10.99 -8.36 23.76
CA MET A 86 -11.63 -9.67 23.64
C MET A 86 -12.15 -10.07 25.02
N ASP A 87 -13.45 -10.36 25.12
CA ASP A 87 -13.99 -10.92 26.36
C ASP A 87 -13.54 -12.37 26.56
N GLU A 88 -13.91 -12.99 27.69
CA GLU A 88 -13.50 -14.36 28.03
C GLU A 88 -13.89 -15.36 26.95
N GLN A 89 -15.10 -15.20 26.39
CA GLN A 89 -15.55 -16.06 25.32
C GLN A 89 -14.68 -15.85 24.09
N LEU A 90 -14.52 -14.65 23.53
CA LEU A 90 -13.66 -14.43 22.36
C LEU A 90 -12.21 -14.86 22.60
N SER A 91 -11.68 -14.65 23.80
CA SER A 91 -10.32 -15.06 24.17
C SER A 91 -10.13 -16.57 24.23
N SER A 92 -11.20 -17.36 24.34
CA SER A 92 -11.14 -18.82 24.20
C SER A 92 -11.06 -19.29 22.74
N TRP A 93 -11.46 -18.44 21.79
CA TRP A 93 -11.46 -18.74 20.35
C TRP A 93 -10.32 -18.03 19.60
N PHE A 94 -9.88 -16.87 20.05
CA PHE A 94 -8.91 -16.03 19.34
C PHE A 94 -7.71 -15.67 20.21
N GLU A 95 -6.58 -15.44 19.56
CA GLU A 95 -5.36 -14.96 20.20
C GLU A 95 -4.61 -14.02 19.27
N PHE A 96 -4.14 -12.88 19.79
CA PHE A 96 -3.19 -12.06 19.04
C PHE A 96 -1.83 -12.74 18.97
N GLY A 97 -1.21 -12.69 17.80
CA GLY A 97 0.14 -13.16 17.59
C GLY A 97 1.18 -12.31 18.33
N LYS A 98 2.40 -12.82 18.44
CA LYS A 98 3.54 -12.05 18.99
C LYS A 98 3.97 -10.91 18.08
N THR A 99 3.68 -11.02 16.79
CA THR A 99 3.94 -9.99 15.79
C THR A 99 2.70 -9.12 15.64
N PRO A 100 2.83 -7.78 15.70
CA PRO A 100 1.74 -6.87 15.40
C PRO A 100 1.09 -7.17 14.06
N GLY A 101 -0.24 -7.16 14.03
CA GLY A 101 -1.00 -7.47 12.81
C GLY A 101 -1.15 -8.96 12.53
N GLN A 102 -0.96 -9.84 13.52
CA GLN A 102 -1.26 -11.27 13.40
C GLN A 102 -2.31 -11.71 14.43
N MET A 103 -3.18 -12.63 14.04
CA MET A 103 -4.12 -13.30 14.94
C MET A 103 -4.14 -14.81 14.66
N ARG A 104 -4.49 -15.60 15.66
CA ARG A 104 -4.54 -17.05 15.63
C ARG A 104 -5.93 -17.55 16.03
N LEU A 105 -6.40 -18.57 15.32
CA LEU A 105 -7.54 -19.37 15.71
C LEU A 105 -7.10 -20.39 16.76
N LYS A 106 -7.70 -20.40 17.95
CA LYS A 106 -7.36 -21.36 19.02
C LYS A 106 -8.00 -22.74 18.81
N LEU A 107 -9.00 -22.81 17.93
CA LEU A 107 -9.73 -24.04 17.59
C LEU A 107 -9.66 -24.28 16.08
N PRO A 108 -9.97 -25.48 15.59
CA PRO A 108 -10.08 -25.74 14.15
C PRO A 108 -11.15 -24.85 13.49
N ILE A 109 -10.89 -24.41 12.26
CA ILE A 109 -11.80 -23.52 11.51
C ILE A 109 -13.23 -24.06 11.42
N HIS A 110 -13.40 -25.38 11.28
CA HIS A 110 -14.70 -26.03 11.18
C HIS A 110 -15.50 -26.05 12.50
N GLU A 111 -14.86 -25.75 13.63
CA GLU A 111 -15.54 -25.61 14.93
C GLU A 111 -16.13 -24.21 15.15
N TYR A 112 -15.72 -23.20 14.37
CA TYR A 112 -16.22 -21.84 14.54
C TYR A 112 -17.65 -21.71 14.03
N THR A 113 -18.54 -21.34 14.93
CA THR A 113 -19.95 -21.12 14.62
C THR A 113 -20.24 -19.69 14.14
N PRO A 114 -21.35 -19.45 13.43
CA PRO A 114 -21.77 -18.09 13.08
C PRO A 114 -21.93 -17.16 14.30
N GLU A 115 -22.27 -17.70 15.47
CA GLU A 115 -22.45 -16.94 16.70
C GLU A 115 -21.13 -16.37 17.22
N ILE A 116 -20.05 -17.16 17.23
CA ILE A 116 -18.74 -16.67 17.68
C ILE A 116 -18.20 -15.61 16.70
N TRP A 117 -18.39 -15.81 15.39
CA TRP A 117 -18.03 -14.81 14.39
C TRP A 117 -18.83 -13.52 14.54
N LYS A 118 -20.14 -13.61 14.82
CA LYS A 118 -20.97 -12.44 15.12
C LYS A 118 -20.48 -11.71 16.36
N LYS A 119 -20.09 -12.44 17.40
CA LYS A 119 -19.53 -11.87 18.61
C LYS A 119 -18.19 -11.16 18.36
N PHE A 120 -17.32 -11.76 17.56
CA PHE A 120 -16.06 -11.16 17.14
C PHE A 120 -16.30 -9.83 16.40
N ARG A 121 -17.27 -9.80 15.47
CA ARG A 121 -17.68 -8.57 14.77
C ARG A 121 -18.22 -7.48 15.69
N VAL A 122 -19.01 -7.85 16.70
CA VAL A 122 -19.49 -6.88 17.69
C VAL A 122 -18.32 -6.24 18.45
N ALA A 123 -17.32 -7.04 18.85
CA ALA A 123 -16.11 -6.52 19.50
C ALA A 123 -15.33 -5.56 18.57
N GLN A 124 -15.19 -5.92 17.29
CA GLN A 124 -14.58 -5.04 16.28
C GLN A 124 -15.34 -3.69 16.17
N LYS A 125 -16.67 -3.70 16.09
CA LYS A 125 -17.47 -2.45 16.05
C LYS A 125 -17.27 -1.59 17.29
N VAL A 126 -17.20 -2.20 18.48
CA VAL A 126 -16.94 -1.48 19.73
C VAL A 126 -15.54 -0.86 19.71
N HIS A 127 -14.53 -1.61 19.27
CA HIS A 127 -13.17 -1.11 19.14
C HIS A 127 -13.06 0.07 18.16
N LEU A 128 -13.73 0.00 17.02
CA LEU A 128 -13.76 1.09 16.03
C LEU A 128 -14.42 2.36 16.57
N LYS A 129 -15.50 2.22 17.36
CA LYS A 129 -16.10 3.36 18.05
C LYS A 129 -15.12 3.98 19.05
N LYS A 130 -14.42 3.14 19.82
CA LYS A 130 -13.40 3.59 20.79
C LYS A 130 -12.25 4.32 20.12
N THR A 131 -11.85 3.90 18.92
CA THR A 131 -10.73 4.49 18.16
C THR A 131 -11.17 5.58 17.18
N ASN A 132 -12.45 5.97 17.17
CA ASN A 132 -13.04 6.93 16.24
C ASN A 132 -12.87 6.56 14.75
N LYS A 133 -12.87 5.27 14.45
CA LYS A 133 -12.70 4.71 13.09
C LYS A 133 -13.97 4.07 12.54
N SER A 134 -15.11 4.15 13.24
CA SER A 134 -16.38 3.56 12.77
C SER A 134 -16.83 4.02 11.38
N HIS A 135 -16.39 5.21 10.94
CA HIS A 135 -16.70 5.74 9.62
C HIS A 135 -15.86 5.10 8.49
N LEU A 136 -14.75 4.43 8.84
CA LEU A 136 -13.82 3.81 7.88
C LEU A 136 -14.20 2.35 7.55
N PHE A 137 -15.12 1.75 8.31
CA PHE A 137 -15.43 0.33 8.20
C PHE A 137 -16.94 0.07 8.24
N ASN A 138 -17.49 -0.49 7.17
CA ASN A 138 -18.88 -0.96 7.14
C ASN A 138 -18.95 -2.46 7.49
N LEU A 139 -18.92 -2.73 8.80
CA LEU A 139 -18.96 -4.10 9.34
C LEU A 139 -20.36 -4.76 9.25
N ASP A 140 -21.36 -4.13 8.63
CA ASP A 140 -22.71 -4.71 8.46
C ASP A 140 -22.90 -5.47 7.15
N GLU A 141 -22.01 -5.30 6.17
CA GLU A 141 -22.13 -5.89 4.82
C GLU A 141 -21.59 -7.32 4.70
N LEU A 142 -20.99 -7.85 5.75
CA LEU A 142 -20.20 -9.07 5.68
C LEU A 142 -21.03 -10.14 6.37
N ASP A 143 -21.98 -10.67 5.61
CA ASP A 143 -22.91 -11.67 6.07
C ASP A 143 -22.23 -13.05 6.13
N ILE A 144 -21.95 -13.51 7.35
CA ILE A 144 -21.30 -14.80 7.61
C ILE A 144 -22.14 -15.96 7.07
N TYR A 145 -23.45 -15.78 6.96
CA TYR A 145 -24.36 -16.80 6.44
C TYR A 145 -24.38 -16.83 4.91
N HIS A 146 -24.01 -15.72 4.24
CA HIS A 146 -24.04 -15.58 2.78
C HIS A 146 -22.76 -14.90 2.26
N PRO A 147 -21.59 -15.57 2.35
CA PRO A 147 -20.35 -15.01 1.85
C PRO A 147 -20.36 -14.77 0.33
N PRO A 148 -19.67 -13.72 -0.17
CA PRO A 148 -19.52 -13.51 -1.61
C PRO A 148 -18.89 -14.72 -2.29
N ALA A 149 -19.41 -15.10 -3.47
CA ALA A 149 -18.86 -16.21 -4.25
C ALA A 149 -17.38 -16.01 -4.63
N THR A 150 -16.92 -14.76 -4.73
CA THR A 150 -15.53 -14.38 -5.03
C THR A 150 -14.63 -14.35 -3.79
N GLN A 151 -15.10 -14.80 -2.63
CA GLN A 151 -14.34 -14.74 -1.40
C GLN A 151 -13.19 -15.76 -1.40
N LEU A 152 -11.97 -15.24 -1.36
CA LEU A 152 -10.75 -16.05 -1.31
C LEU A 152 -10.36 -16.49 0.09
N TYR A 153 -10.95 -15.94 1.16
CA TYR A 153 -10.71 -16.44 2.52
C TYR A 153 -11.81 -17.40 2.96
N PRO A 154 -11.49 -18.45 3.75
CA PRO A 154 -12.52 -19.35 4.27
C PRO A 154 -13.37 -18.69 5.37
N ILE A 155 -12.91 -17.59 5.96
CA ILE A 155 -13.65 -16.80 6.95
C ILE A 155 -13.77 -15.35 6.46
N GLN A 156 -14.91 -14.73 6.76
CA GLN A 156 -15.10 -13.29 6.62
C GLN A 156 -14.41 -12.55 7.77
N ILE A 157 -13.09 -12.48 7.73
CA ILE A 157 -12.33 -11.68 8.68
C ILE A 157 -12.46 -10.24 8.20
N GLN A 158 -13.49 -9.56 8.67
CA GLN A 158 -13.74 -8.17 8.31
C GLN A 158 -12.59 -7.31 8.78
N MET A 159 -11.83 -6.72 7.87
CA MET A 159 -10.95 -5.60 8.19
C MET A 159 -11.02 -4.49 7.14
N GLY A 160 -12.21 -4.32 6.61
CA GLY A 160 -12.68 -3.30 5.67
C GLY A 160 -14.19 -3.52 5.54
N GLY A 161 -14.97 -2.53 5.09
CA GLY A 161 -16.36 -2.79 4.67
C GLY A 161 -16.40 -3.69 3.42
N LYS A 162 -17.49 -3.65 2.64
CA LYS A 162 -17.43 -4.04 1.23
C LYS A 162 -16.48 -3.07 0.54
N LEU A 163 -15.20 -3.40 0.52
CA LEU A 163 -14.19 -2.67 -0.23
C LEU A 163 -14.34 -3.09 -1.69
N GLU A 164 -15.37 -2.59 -2.37
CA GLU A 164 -15.02 -2.03 -3.67
C GLU A 164 -14.31 -0.73 -3.26
N ASN A 165 -13.00 -0.73 -3.40
CA ASN A 165 -12.12 0.39 -3.08
C ASN A 165 -11.08 0.42 -4.19
N GLU A 166 -10.56 1.61 -4.38
CA GLU A 166 -9.62 1.91 -5.44
C GLU A 166 -8.29 2.22 -4.77
N ALA A 167 -7.21 1.52 -5.12
CA ALA A 167 -5.86 1.94 -4.75
C ALA A 167 -5.18 2.63 -5.92
N VAL A 168 -4.28 3.58 -5.64
CA VAL A 168 -3.58 4.34 -6.68
C VAL A 168 -2.09 4.03 -6.65
N ASP A 169 -1.72 2.84 -7.09
CA ASP A 169 -0.32 2.44 -7.11
C ASP A 169 0.46 3.17 -8.21
N ARG A 170 1.67 3.65 -7.90
CA ARG A 170 2.61 4.15 -8.90
C ARG A 170 3.72 3.14 -9.11
N ILE A 171 3.96 2.76 -10.36
CA ILE A 171 5.11 1.93 -10.71
C ILE A 171 5.94 2.57 -11.81
N HIS A 172 7.24 2.55 -11.58
CA HIS A 172 8.24 2.92 -12.54
C HIS A 172 9.30 1.82 -12.62
N THR A 173 9.71 1.53 -13.84
CA THR A 173 10.79 0.59 -14.14
C THR A 173 11.92 1.36 -14.81
N ASP A 174 13.12 1.33 -14.24
CA ASP A 174 14.27 1.97 -14.86
C ASP A 174 14.79 1.20 -16.10
N ALA A 175 15.79 1.76 -16.77
CA ALA A 175 16.38 1.17 -17.98
C ALA A 175 17.01 -0.22 -17.75
N GLN A 176 17.30 -0.59 -16.49
CA GLN A 176 17.82 -1.89 -16.08
C GLN A 176 16.70 -2.85 -15.62
N GLY A 177 15.42 -2.47 -15.75
CA GLY A 177 14.32 -3.28 -15.28
C GLY A 177 14.03 -3.14 -13.78
N ARG A 178 14.71 -2.27 -13.03
CA ARG A 178 14.52 -2.22 -11.58
C ARG A 178 13.27 -1.44 -11.21
N ILE A 179 12.49 -2.03 -10.33
CA ILE A 179 11.29 -1.48 -9.70
C ILE A 179 11.66 -1.03 -8.29
N ARG A 180 11.12 0.12 -7.90
CA ARG A 180 11.32 0.69 -6.57
C ARG A 180 10.34 0.08 -5.56
N PHE A 181 10.88 -0.39 -4.44
CA PHE A 181 10.11 -0.89 -3.29
C PHE A 181 10.51 -0.16 -2.01
N ALA A 182 9.54 0.28 -1.22
CA ALA A 182 9.73 0.72 0.14
C ALA A 182 9.80 -0.50 1.09
N GLN A 183 10.85 -0.59 1.89
CA GLN A 183 11.02 -1.63 2.88
C GLN A 183 10.39 -1.20 4.21
N GLN A 184 9.34 -1.90 4.61
CA GLN A 184 8.61 -1.61 5.84
C GLN A 184 8.34 -2.90 6.61
N HIS A 185 8.79 -2.97 7.87
CA HIS A 185 8.60 -4.13 8.75
C HIS A 185 9.02 -5.48 8.10
N GLY A 186 10.08 -5.48 7.28
CA GLY A 186 10.57 -6.66 6.58
C GLY A 186 9.83 -7.03 5.29
N PHE A 187 8.87 -6.21 4.86
CA PHE A 187 8.16 -6.32 3.58
C PHE A 187 8.62 -5.29 2.56
N TYR A 188 8.46 -5.62 1.29
CA TYR A 188 8.66 -4.73 0.15
C TYR A 188 7.31 -4.28 -0.40
N LEU A 189 7.08 -2.97 -0.39
CA LEU A 189 5.83 -2.34 -0.81
C LEU A 189 6.08 -1.38 -1.97
N LEU A 190 5.16 -1.29 -2.93
CA LEU A 190 5.24 -0.24 -3.94
C LEU A 190 4.96 1.13 -3.29
N PRO A 191 5.70 2.19 -3.66
CA PRO A 191 5.36 3.56 -3.24
C PRO A 191 3.98 3.98 -3.76
N GLY A 192 3.23 4.76 -2.98
CA GLY A 192 1.92 5.28 -3.35
C GLY A 192 0.77 4.28 -3.22
N GLY A 193 0.85 3.24 -2.38
CA GLY A 193 -0.23 2.27 -2.17
C GLY A 193 -1.46 2.81 -1.42
N GLY A 194 -1.88 4.05 -1.68
CA GLY A 194 -2.99 4.72 -1.03
C GLY A 194 -4.32 4.09 -1.40
N MET A 195 -5.17 3.84 -0.39
CA MET A 195 -6.55 3.39 -0.59
C MET A 195 -7.49 4.59 -0.68
N ILE A 196 -8.36 4.58 -1.67
CA ILE A 196 -9.46 5.52 -1.90
C ILE A 196 -10.77 4.75 -1.73
N GLU A 197 -11.70 5.32 -0.98
CA GLU A 197 -13.09 4.84 -0.94
C GLU A 197 -13.74 5.10 -2.30
N ILE A 198 -14.58 4.19 -2.81
CA ILE A 198 -15.29 4.44 -4.07
C ILE A 198 -16.00 5.78 -3.99
N THR A 199 -15.56 6.70 -4.83
CA THR A 199 -16.48 7.62 -5.43
C THR A 199 -16.80 7.01 -6.78
N SER A 200 -18.05 6.65 -7.02
CA SER A 200 -18.53 6.05 -8.29
C SER A 200 -18.39 6.99 -9.51
N ALA A 201 -17.59 8.05 -9.35
CA ALA A 201 -17.40 9.19 -10.21
C ALA A 201 -15.91 9.59 -10.35
N ALA A 202 -14.95 8.94 -9.68
CA ALA A 202 -13.53 9.29 -9.83
C ALA A 202 -13.11 9.10 -11.29
N LYS A 203 -12.80 10.21 -11.96
CA LYS A 203 -12.26 10.15 -13.32
C LYS A 203 -10.80 9.76 -13.23
N ILE A 204 -10.25 9.21 -14.30
CA ILE A 204 -8.79 8.94 -14.40
C ILE A 204 -7.96 10.19 -14.03
N ASP A 205 -8.46 11.37 -14.37
CA ASP A 205 -7.88 12.66 -13.99
C ASP A 205 -7.79 12.88 -12.47
N ASP A 206 -8.80 12.46 -11.71
CA ASP A 206 -8.83 12.57 -10.26
C ASP A 206 -7.84 11.58 -9.63
N LEU A 207 -7.77 10.36 -10.18
CA LEU A 207 -6.80 9.34 -9.76
C LEU A 207 -5.36 9.77 -10.04
N GLN A 208 -5.09 10.41 -11.19
CA GLN A 208 -3.77 10.95 -11.52
C GLN A 208 -3.37 12.09 -10.59
N ARG A 209 -4.32 12.98 -10.27
CA ARG A 209 -4.10 14.04 -9.28
C ARG A 209 -3.76 13.44 -7.92
N LYS A 210 -4.50 12.42 -7.49
CA LYS A 210 -4.27 11.72 -6.23
C LYS A 210 -2.91 11.01 -6.19
N MET A 211 -2.51 10.36 -7.28
CA MET A 211 -1.18 9.76 -7.42
C MET A 211 -0.05 10.78 -7.25
N LEU A 212 -0.21 11.98 -7.83
CA LEU A 212 0.74 13.08 -7.70
C LEU A 212 0.78 13.63 -6.26
N GLU A 213 -0.38 13.83 -5.63
CA GLU A 213 -0.45 14.24 -4.23
C GLU A 213 0.32 13.26 -3.35
N GLU A 214 0.05 11.96 -3.44
CA GLU A 214 0.73 10.91 -2.66
C GLU A 214 2.24 10.85 -2.95
N HIS A 215 2.65 11.05 -4.21
CA HIS A 215 4.08 11.20 -4.55
C HIS A 215 4.75 12.33 -3.76
N LEU A 216 4.10 13.50 -3.74
CA LEU A 216 4.65 14.70 -3.10
C LEU A 216 4.70 14.56 -1.58
N GLU A 217 3.74 13.83 -0.98
CA GLU A 217 3.72 13.49 0.44
C GLU A 217 4.85 12.53 0.82
N GLU A 218 5.05 11.47 0.05
CA GLU A 218 5.99 10.39 0.37
C GLU A 218 7.44 10.71 0.01
N GLU A 219 7.66 11.36 -1.14
CA GLU A 219 8.99 11.44 -1.79
C GLU A 219 9.60 12.83 -1.76
N HIS A 220 8.76 13.84 -1.56
CA HIS A 220 9.19 15.24 -1.55
C HIS A 220 8.81 15.91 -0.23
N ALA A 221 9.17 15.29 0.89
CA ALA A 221 8.99 15.86 2.22
C ALA A 221 9.58 17.28 2.38
N ASN A 222 10.49 17.76 1.52
CA ASN A 222 11.06 19.11 1.61
C ASN A 222 10.71 20.02 0.44
N LEU A 223 9.50 19.88 -0.12
CA LEU A 223 9.02 20.80 -1.16
C LEU A 223 9.12 22.25 -0.69
N TYR A 224 8.84 22.54 0.58
CA TYR A 224 8.96 23.90 1.12
C TYR A 224 10.35 24.53 0.93
N ILE A 225 11.41 23.71 0.80
CA ILE A 225 12.77 24.15 0.45
C ILE A 225 12.97 24.12 -1.06
N LYS A 226 12.70 22.97 -1.70
CA LYS A 226 13.00 22.73 -3.13
C LYS A 226 12.21 23.65 -4.06
N ALA A 227 11.00 24.01 -3.66
CA ALA A 227 10.07 24.86 -4.41
C ALA A 227 9.96 26.27 -3.81
N LYS A 228 10.91 26.71 -2.99
CA LYS A 228 10.88 28.02 -2.28
C LYS A 228 10.43 29.16 -3.20
N GLU A 229 11.12 29.33 -4.32
CA GLU A 229 10.87 30.40 -5.29
C GLU A 229 9.47 30.32 -5.92
N LEU A 230 8.90 29.11 -6.04
CA LEU A 230 7.58 28.91 -6.61
C LEU A 230 6.47 29.38 -5.66
N TYR A 231 6.66 29.26 -4.34
CA TYR A 231 5.68 29.76 -3.38
C TYR A 231 5.60 31.28 -3.37
N ASP A 232 6.73 31.96 -3.56
CA ASP A 232 6.77 33.43 -3.58
C ASP A 232 6.19 34.03 -4.88
N GLN A 233 5.93 33.19 -5.89
CA GLN A 233 5.19 33.59 -7.10
C GLN A 233 3.66 33.55 -6.90
N LEU A 234 3.18 32.91 -5.82
CA LEU A 234 1.74 32.83 -5.52
C LEU A 234 1.24 34.14 -4.93
N THR A 235 -0.03 34.48 -5.18
CA THR A 235 -0.65 35.60 -4.50
C THR A 235 -0.77 35.29 -2.99
N PRO A 236 -0.60 36.28 -2.10
CA PRO A 236 -0.82 36.08 -0.67
C PRO A 236 -2.21 35.54 -0.36
N ASP A 237 -3.24 35.98 -1.09
CA ASP A 237 -4.63 35.56 -0.89
C ASP A 237 -4.82 34.08 -1.20
N ASP A 238 -4.31 33.59 -2.34
CA ASP A 238 -4.42 32.17 -2.72
C ASP A 238 -3.67 31.28 -1.73
N PHE A 239 -2.46 31.70 -1.32
CA PHE A 239 -1.65 30.99 -0.35
C PHE A 239 -2.33 30.93 1.03
N ASN A 240 -2.89 32.05 1.49
CA ASN A 240 -3.63 32.14 2.75
C ASN A 240 -4.91 31.29 2.73
N ALA A 241 -5.61 31.24 1.58
CA ALA A 241 -6.78 30.39 1.40
C ALA A 241 -6.40 28.90 1.50
N ALA A 242 -5.28 28.48 0.90
CA ALA A 242 -4.78 27.11 1.03
C ALA A 242 -4.40 26.76 2.48
N LEU A 243 -3.70 27.64 3.20
CA LEU A 243 -3.40 27.43 4.61
C LEU A 243 -4.67 27.35 5.47
N THR A 244 -5.65 28.21 5.21
CA THR A 244 -6.95 28.19 5.91
C THR A 244 -7.67 26.85 5.71
N LYS A 245 -7.65 26.33 4.49
CA LYS A 245 -8.19 25.00 4.15
C LYS A 245 -7.45 23.89 4.89
N ALA A 246 -6.12 23.91 4.87
CA ALA A 246 -5.29 22.93 5.58
C ALA A 246 -5.54 22.96 7.10
N PHE A 247 -5.64 24.15 7.70
CA PHE A 247 -5.89 24.33 9.14
C PHE A 247 -7.34 24.08 9.56
N SER A 248 -8.24 23.87 8.60
CA SER A 248 -9.62 23.42 8.84
C SER A 248 -9.77 21.89 8.72
N SER A 249 -8.68 21.15 8.48
CA SER A 249 -8.70 19.69 8.35
C SER A 249 -8.99 18.98 9.68
N LYS A 250 -9.51 17.75 9.59
CA LYS A 250 -9.82 16.92 10.78
C LYS A 250 -8.60 16.66 11.67
N GLN A 251 -7.41 16.63 11.09
CA GLN A 251 -6.13 16.41 11.79
C GLN A 251 -5.89 17.49 12.86
N VAL A 252 -6.27 18.73 12.56
CA VAL A 252 -6.08 19.89 13.44
C VAL A 252 -6.87 19.77 14.73
N LEU A 253 -8.01 19.07 14.72
CA LEU A 253 -8.86 18.86 15.90
C LEU A 253 -8.15 18.10 17.03
N SER A 254 -7.13 17.32 16.70
CA SER A 254 -6.33 16.58 17.68
C SER A 254 -5.23 17.40 18.36
N LEU A 255 -4.96 18.61 17.86
CA LEU A 255 -3.86 19.46 18.30
C LEU A 255 -4.22 20.31 19.52
N SER A 256 -3.20 20.72 20.28
CA SER A 256 -3.37 21.64 21.41
C SER A 256 -3.98 22.96 20.95
N ALA A 257 -4.77 23.61 21.81
CA ALA A 257 -5.35 24.92 21.50
C ALA A 257 -4.25 25.97 21.18
N ALA A 258 -3.11 25.90 21.87
CA ALA A 258 -1.97 26.76 21.63
C ALA A 258 -1.37 26.58 20.22
N LEU A 259 -1.18 25.32 19.78
CA LEU A 259 -0.66 25.06 18.43
C LEU A 259 -1.65 25.47 17.35
N ARG A 260 -2.96 25.24 17.56
CA ARG A 260 -4.01 25.70 16.65
C ARG A 260 -4.04 27.22 16.51
N GLY A 261 -3.99 27.94 17.63
CA GLY A 261 -3.92 29.40 17.64
C GLY A 261 -2.70 29.90 16.88
N TRP A 262 -1.53 29.33 17.17
CA TRP A 262 -0.28 29.68 16.49
C TRP A 262 -0.34 29.45 14.98
N LEU A 263 -0.89 28.31 14.51
CA LEU A 263 -1.07 28.04 13.07
C LEU A 263 -1.97 29.09 12.41
N HIS A 264 -3.10 29.45 13.04
CA HIS A 264 -3.98 30.50 12.51
C HIS A 264 -3.32 31.88 12.45
N GLU A 265 -2.49 32.22 13.44
CA GLU A 265 -1.70 33.46 13.43
C GLU A 265 -0.77 33.51 12.21
N GLN A 266 -0.17 32.38 11.81
CA GLN A 266 0.74 32.34 10.65
C GLN A 266 0.08 32.74 9.33
N ILE A 267 -1.25 32.60 9.19
CA ILE A 267 -1.98 32.99 7.97
C ILE A 267 -1.86 34.51 7.74
N LEU A 268 -1.87 35.29 8.82
CA LEU A 268 -1.97 36.75 8.78
C LEU A 268 -0.61 37.47 8.84
N ILE A 269 0.50 36.72 8.90
CA ILE A 269 1.84 37.31 8.96
C ILE A 269 2.22 37.89 7.60
N GLU A 270 2.72 39.13 7.62
CA GLU A 270 3.30 39.81 6.46
C GLU A 270 4.76 39.37 6.24
N GLU A 271 4.91 38.15 5.73
CA GLU A 271 6.19 37.58 5.28
C GLU A 271 6.01 36.92 3.90
N SER A 272 7.12 36.68 3.19
CA SER A 272 7.09 35.90 1.94
C SER A 272 6.48 34.52 2.18
N ASN A 273 5.65 34.04 1.24
CA ASN A 273 4.96 32.75 1.33
C ASN A 273 5.91 31.61 1.68
N ALA A 274 7.10 31.58 1.08
CA ALA A 274 8.05 30.51 1.30
C ALA A 274 8.63 30.49 2.72
N MET A 275 8.95 31.67 3.29
CA MET A 275 9.38 31.79 4.68
C MET A 275 8.28 31.37 5.66
N ARG A 276 7.03 31.76 5.39
CA ARG A 276 5.87 31.34 6.22
C ARG A 276 5.70 29.82 6.18
N LEU A 277 5.76 29.21 4.98
CA LEU A 277 5.68 27.76 4.84
C LEU A 277 6.81 27.06 5.60
N GLN A 278 8.04 27.55 5.47
CA GLN A 278 9.20 27.02 6.19
C GLN A 278 9.02 27.08 7.70
N THR A 279 8.53 28.21 8.23
CA THR A 279 8.25 28.38 9.66
C THR A 279 7.17 27.42 10.15
N ILE A 280 6.08 27.27 9.40
CA ILE A 280 4.99 26.34 9.71
C ILE A 280 5.50 24.89 9.73
N ILE A 281 6.18 24.46 8.67
CA ILE A 281 6.71 23.09 8.56
C ILE A 281 7.74 22.83 9.66
N GLY A 282 8.66 23.77 9.91
CA GLY A 282 9.64 23.64 10.99
C GLY A 282 9.00 23.48 12.37
N LYS A 283 7.91 24.20 12.64
CA LYS A 283 7.15 24.04 13.89
C LYS A 283 6.46 22.69 13.98
N LEU A 284 5.85 22.21 12.91
CA LEU A 284 5.21 20.89 12.87
C LEU A 284 6.24 19.77 13.05
N ASP A 285 7.39 19.86 12.38
CA ASP A 285 8.49 18.89 12.51
C ASP A 285 9.04 18.86 13.95
N GLN A 286 9.14 20.01 14.62
CA GLN A 286 9.48 20.07 16.05
C GLN A 286 8.46 19.30 16.91
N GLN A 287 7.16 19.54 16.69
CA GLN A 287 6.09 18.85 17.44
C GLN A 287 6.07 17.35 17.17
N ILE A 288 6.35 16.92 15.93
CA ILE A 288 6.50 15.50 15.56
C ILE A 288 7.67 14.87 16.33
N LYS A 289 8.84 15.54 16.38
CA LYS A 289 10.01 15.05 17.14
C LYS A 289 9.72 14.92 18.63
N GLU A 290 9.02 15.89 19.22
CA GLU A 290 8.58 15.84 20.63
C GLU A 290 7.59 14.70 20.87
N ALA A 291 6.62 14.51 19.98
CA ALA A 291 5.66 13.40 20.06
C ALA A 291 6.33 12.02 19.95
N LYS A 292 7.29 11.85 19.03
CA LYS A 292 8.08 10.62 18.89
C LYS A 292 8.87 10.30 20.17
N LYS A 293 9.53 11.28 20.80
CA LYS A 293 10.24 11.08 22.09
C LYS A 293 9.29 10.67 23.21
N ASN A 294 8.12 11.30 23.29
CA ASN A 294 7.11 11.02 24.32
C ASN A 294 6.43 9.65 24.16
N LEU A 295 6.55 9.02 22.99
CA LEU A 295 6.07 7.66 22.69
C LEU A 295 7.05 6.56 23.13
N GLN A 296 8.34 6.86 23.19
CA GLN A 296 9.37 5.92 23.64
C GLN A 296 9.42 5.74 25.16
N GLN A 297 8.71 6.59 25.91
CA GLN A 297 8.60 6.50 27.36
C GLN A 297 7.48 5.52 27.76
N ASN A 298 7.76 4.59 28.68
CA ASN A 298 6.79 3.60 29.16
C ASN A 298 5.60 4.28 29.86
N HIS A 299 4.44 4.31 29.19
CA HIS A 299 3.21 4.89 29.74
C HIS A 299 2.04 3.89 29.68
N ALA A 300 0.99 4.14 30.46
CA ALA A 300 -0.24 3.36 30.44
C ALA A 300 -0.87 3.31 29.04
N LYS A 301 -1.48 2.18 28.66
CA LYS A 301 -1.99 1.87 27.31
C LYS A 301 -2.90 2.97 26.71
N GLU A 302 -3.81 3.54 27.50
CA GLU A 302 -4.71 4.61 27.01
C GLU A 302 -3.98 5.93 26.69
N SER A 303 -2.88 6.21 27.40
CA SER A 303 -2.01 7.35 27.11
C SER A 303 -1.25 7.13 25.80
N GLN A 304 -0.86 5.88 25.51
CA GLN A 304 -0.14 5.52 24.31
C GLN A 304 -0.98 5.67 23.03
N ALA A 305 -2.25 5.22 23.05
CA ALA A 305 -3.15 5.37 21.90
C ALA A 305 -3.43 6.84 21.56
N LYS A 306 -3.66 7.70 22.56
CA LYS A 306 -3.84 9.15 22.37
C LYS A 306 -2.59 9.81 21.79
N LYS A 307 -1.40 9.42 22.27
CA LYS A 307 -0.11 9.91 21.76
C LYS A 307 0.16 9.46 20.32
N GLN A 308 -0.15 8.21 19.97
CA GLN A 308 -0.05 7.71 18.60
C GLN A 308 -1.00 8.45 17.66
N HIS A 309 -2.24 8.69 18.07
CA HIS A 309 -3.19 9.49 17.30
C HIS A 309 -2.67 10.91 17.05
N LEU A 310 -2.18 11.59 18.09
CA LEU A 310 -1.58 12.92 17.94
C LEU A 310 -0.39 12.91 16.97
N LEU A 311 0.53 11.96 17.10
CA LEU A 311 1.68 11.82 16.19
C LEU A 311 1.22 11.65 14.75
N LYS A 312 0.26 10.74 14.50
CA LYS A 312 -0.31 10.52 13.17
C LYS A 312 -0.94 11.79 12.60
N SER A 313 -1.76 12.49 13.38
CA SER A 313 -2.39 13.74 12.94
C SER A 313 -1.40 14.86 12.65
N LEU A 314 -0.30 14.95 13.42
CA LEU A 314 0.78 15.91 13.13
C LEU A 314 1.48 15.60 11.80
N ILE A 315 1.81 14.33 11.56
CA ILE A 315 2.43 13.87 10.30
C ILE A 315 1.51 14.17 9.11
N GLU A 316 0.24 13.79 9.21
CA GLU A 316 -0.76 14.04 8.17
C GLU A 316 -0.98 15.54 7.92
N LEU A 317 -1.11 16.36 8.97
CA LEU A 317 -1.26 17.82 8.79
C LEU A 317 -0.04 18.43 8.08
N ARG A 318 1.16 18.00 8.46
CA ARG A 318 2.41 18.46 7.85
C ARG A 318 2.47 18.12 6.35
N ALA A 319 1.98 16.94 5.95
CA ALA A 319 1.82 16.56 4.54
C ALA A 319 0.77 17.44 3.83
N ILE A 320 -0.42 17.61 4.42
CA ILE A 320 -1.52 18.42 3.88
C ILE A 320 -1.07 19.86 3.59
N VAL A 321 -0.42 20.52 4.56
CA VAL A 321 0.05 21.90 4.42
C VAL A 321 1.02 22.04 3.25
N GLN A 322 1.95 21.11 3.12
CA GLN A 322 2.94 21.13 2.06
C GLN A 322 2.32 20.90 0.68
N VAL A 323 1.44 19.90 0.53
CA VAL A 323 0.84 19.56 -0.75
C VAL A 323 -0.17 20.60 -1.20
N GLN A 324 -1.09 21.03 -0.33
CA GLN A 324 -2.13 22.00 -0.71
C GLN A 324 -1.55 23.37 -1.12
N THR A 325 -0.44 23.79 -0.52
CA THR A 325 0.25 25.01 -0.95
C THR A 325 1.00 24.81 -2.27
N PHE A 326 1.57 23.62 -2.50
CA PHE A 326 2.26 23.30 -3.75
C PHE A 326 1.30 23.09 -4.94
N GLU A 327 0.08 22.62 -4.69
CA GLU A 327 -0.99 22.47 -5.69
C GLU A 327 -1.28 23.75 -6.48
N LEU A 328 -1.03 24.91 -5.86
CA LEU A 328 -1.22 26.23 -6.47
C LEU A 328 -0.12 26.62 -7.46
N THR A 329 1.03 25.93 -7.44
CA THR A 329 2.18 26.28 -8.27
C THR A 329 2.01 25.83 -9.72
N LEU A 330 2.64 26.55 -10.66
CA LEU A 330 2.70 26.13 -12.06
C LEU A 330 3.32 24.73 -12.22
N LEU A 331 4.33 24.42 -11.41
CA LEU A 331 5.03 23.13 -11.44
C LEU A 331 4.10 21.96 -11.10
N PHE A 332 3.12 22.13 -10.20
CA PHE A 332 2.11 21.09 -9.96
C PHE A 332 1.26 20.84 -11.21
N THR A 333 0.84 21.90 -11.90
CA THR A 333 0.08 21.80 -13.14
C THR A 333 0.89 21.11 -14.25
N GLU A 334 2.17 21.45 -14.38
CA GLU A 334 3.10 20.80 -15.30
C GLU A 334 3.31 19.32 -14.98
N ALA A 335 3.45 18.97 -13.69
CA ALA A 335 3.62 17.60 -13.22
C ALA A 335 2.37 16.76 -13.53
N LEU A 336 1.17 17.31 -13.29
CA LEU A 336 -0.08 16.64 -13.62
C LEU A 336 -0.23 16.43 -15.14
N HIS A 337 0.14 17.44 -15.95
CA HIS A 337 0.16 17.30 -17.41
C HIS A 337 1.17 16.24 -17.86
N TYR A 338 2.35 16.19 -17.23
CA TYR A 338 3.37 15.19 -17.51
C TYR A 338 2.86 13.78 -17.21
N ILE A 339 2.25 13.56 -16.04
CA ILE A 339 1.64 12.28 -15.66
C ILE A 339 0.58 11.87 -16.68
N LYS A 340 -0.34 12.78 -17.03
CA LYS A 340 -1.39 12.54 -18.03
C LYS A 340 -0.84 12.05 -19.37
N LYS A 341 0.29 12.61 -19.79
CA LYS A 341 0.93 12.27 -21.07
C LYS A 341 1.78 11.00 -21.00
N ASN A 342 2.35 10.69 -19.83
CA ASN A 342 3.42 9.68 -19.70
C ASN A 342 3.05 8.51 -18.78
N THR A 343 1.76 8.28 -18.52
CA THR A 343 1.29 7.10 -17.77
C THR A 343 0.25 6.30 -18.54
N ILE A 344 0.23 4.99 -18.30
CA ILE A 344 -0.97 4.16 -18.52
C ILE A 344 -1.57 3.86 -17.15
N CYS A 345 -2.89 4.02 -17.02
CA CYS A 345 -3.63 3.42 -15.91
C CYS A 345 -4.07 1.99 -16.28
N VAL A 346 -3.57 1.00 -15.54
CA VAL A 346 -4.05 -0.38 -15.62
C VAL A 346 -4.76 -0.75 -14.32
N ASP A 347 -5.85 -1.50 -14.44
CA ASP A 347 -6.64 -1.92 -13.30
C ASP A 347 -6.22 -3.35 -12.95
N ILE A 348 -5.67 -3.55 -11.76
CA ILE A 348 -5.27 -4.86 -11.27
C ILE A 348 -6.18 -5.22 -10.12
N GLN A 349 -6.91 -6.32 -10.28
CA GLN A 349 -7.72 -6.85 -9.19
C GLN A 349 -6.78 -7.45 -8.14
N GLN A 350 -6.90 -6.98 -6.91
CA GLN A 350 -6.17 -7.52 -5.78
C GLN A 350 -6.95 -8.66 -5.14
N TYR A 351 -6.25 -9.75 -4.80
CA TYR A 351 -6.86 -11.02 -4.38
C TYR A 351 -6.51 -11.46 -2.94
N LEU A 352 -5.55 -10.79 -2.29
CA LEU A 352 -5.20 -11.02 -0.88
C LEU A 352 -4.49 -9.82 -0.21
N ASP A 353 -5.01 -8.59 -0.28
CA ASP A 353 -4.80 -7.81 0.94
C ASP A 353 -5.56 -8.61 2.02
N THR A 354 -4.82 -9.34 2.88
CA THR A 354 -5.26 -10.38 3.86
C THR A 354 -6.32 -9.87 4.85
N ARG A 355 -6.77 -8.64 4.63
CA ARG A 355 -7.53 -7.77 5.47
C ARG A 355 -8.83 -7.31 4.81
N VAL A 356 -9.11 -7.78 3.59
CA VAL A 356 -10.29 -7.40 2.83
C VAL A 356 -11.13 -8.64 2.55
N LEU A 357 -12.44 -8.52 2.70
CA LEU A 357 -13.38 -9.61 2.38
C LEU A 357 -13.31 -9.99 0.89
N GLY A 358 -14.12 -10.95 0.48
CA GLY A 358 -14.48 -11.15 -0.93
C GLY A 358 -15.06 -9.94 -1.70
N GLY A 359 -14.81 -8.70 -1.27
CA GLY A 359 -14.82 -7.50 -2.12
C GLY A 359 -13.51 -7.39 -2.90
N SER A 360 -13.61 -7.02 -4.16
CA SER A 360 -12.45 -6.77 -5.01
C SER A 360 -11.92 -5.36 -4.74
N GLN A 361 -10.70 -5.25 -4.25
CA GLN A 361 -9.95 -4.00 -4.39
C GLN A 361 -9.43 -3.93 -5.83
N ILE A 362 -9.65 -2.79 -6.48
CA ILE A 362 -9.02 -2.48 -7.77
C ILE A 362 -7.84 -1.56 -7.48
N SER A 363 -6.65 -1.99 -7.84
CA SER A 363 -5.50 -1.10 -7.94
C SER A 363 -5.49 -0.45 -9.31
N HIS A 364 -5.70 0.87 -9.36
CA HIS A 364 -5.36 1.71 -10.49
C HIS A 364 -3.87 1.95 -10.47
N SER A 365 -3.15 1.13 -11.21
CA SER A 365 -1.70 1.20 -11.29
C SER A 365 -1.29 2.12 -12.43
N PHE A 366 -0.62 3.20 -12.10
CA PHE A 366 -0.04 4.13 -13.08
C PHE A 366 1.36 3.66 -13.46
N ILE A 367 1.45 3.02 -14.62
CA ILE A 367 2.72 2.59 -15.23
C ILE A 367 3.32 3.79 -15.97
N MET A 368 4.44 4.29 -15.46
CA MET A 368 5.21 5.36 -16.11
C MET A 368 5.83 4.84 -17.42
N LYS A 369 5.52 5.50 -18.53
CA LYS A 369 6.11 5.28 -19.86
C LYS A 369 7.30 6.18 -20.17
N GLY A 370 7.33 7.35 -19.51
CA GLY A 370 8.42 8.30 -19.60
C GLY A 370 9.42 8.13 -18.45
N GLN A 371 10.27 9.14 -18.29
CA GLN A 371 11.15 9.29 -17.14
C GLN A 371 10.35 9.16 -15.81
N PRO A 372 10.89 8.54 -14.76
CA PRO A 372 10.22 8.49 -13.46
C PRO A 372 9.93 9.88 -12.94
N LEU A 373 8.82 10.01 -12.22
CA LEU A 373 8.35 11.30 -11.70
C LEU A 373 9.38 11.98 -10.77
N GLU A 374 10.09 11.20 -9.96
CA GLU A 374 11.14 11.68 -9.07
C GLU A 374 12.31 12.31 -9.84
N GLU A 375 12.81 11.63 -10.88
CA GLU A 375 13.89 12.18 -11.72
C GLU A 375 13.40 13.39 -12.53
N TRP A 376 12.15 13.36 -12.98
CA TRP A 376 11.51 14.49 -13.66
C TRP A 376 11.43 15.72 -12.75
N PHE A 377 11.14 15.53 -11.47
CA PHE A 377 11.15 16.58 -10.45
C PHE A 377 12.58 17.03 -10.12
N ALA A 378 13.54 16.12 -10.01
CA ALA A 378 14.93 16.44 -9.71
C ALA A 378 15.52 17.43 -10.73
N ILE A 379 15.22 17.26 -12.02
CA ILE A 379 15.63 18.20 -13.07
C ILE A 379 15.04 19.60 -12.84
N ARG A 380 13.78 19.69 -12.41
CA ARG A 380 13.04 20.96 -12.23
C ARG A 380 13.36 21.68 -10.93
N PHE A 381 13.85 20.95 -9.93
CA PHE A 381 14.40 21.50 -8.71
C PHE A 381 15.90 21.85 -8.84
N ASN A 382 16.43 21.96 -10.07
CA ASN A 382 17.85 22.26 -10.36
C ASN A 382 18.84 21.34 -9.62
N GLY A 383 18.49 20.06 -9.43
CA GLY A 383 19.36 19.11 -8.74
C GLY A 383 19.53 19.35 -7.24
N ILE A 384 18.58 20.03 -6.57
CA ILE A 384 18.50 19.97 -5.09
C ILE A 384 18.13 18.52 -4.70
N ASP A 385 19.16 17.68 -4.62
CA ASP A 385 19.08 16.29 -4.21
C ASP A 385 18.71 16.16 -2.73
N GLY A 386 18.18 14.99 -2.39
CA GLY A 386 17.61 14.67 -1.09
C GLY A 386 18.62 14.55 0.04
N GLU A 387 19.04 15.67 0.65
CA GLU A 387 19.65 15.63 1.99
C GLU A 387 18.61 15.44 3.11
N PHE A 388 17.31 15.56 2.82
CA PHE A 388 16.29 15.69 3.87
C PHE A 388 15.04 14.80 3.66
N GLY A 389 15.00 13.97 2.61
CA GLY A 389 13.77 13.41 2.03
C GLY A 389 13.19 12.10 2.61
N ASP A 390 13.94 11.30 3.35
CA ASP A 390 13.50 9.93 3.70
C ASP A 390 12.70 9.82 5.02
N ASP A 391 12.47 10.94 5.72
CA ASP A 391 12.23 10.90 7.17
C ASP A 391 10.75 10.85 7.62
N ILE A 392 9.80 10.88 6.67
CA ILE A 392 8.36 10.74 7.00
C ILE A 392 7.95 9.27 7.08
N SER A 393 8.43 8.42 6.16
CA SER A 393 8.13 6.98 6.19
C SER A 393 9.17 6.17 6.98
N GLY A 394 10.43 6.63 7.04
CA GLY A 394 11.53 5.84 7.62
C GLY A 394 11.78 4.52 6.88
N SER A 395 11.25 4.38 5.66
CA SER A 395 11.31 3.15 4.86
C SER A 395 12.55 3.20 3.97
N GLU A 396 13.43 2.21 4.12
CA GLU A 396 14.58 2.04 3.24
C GLU A 396 14.07 1.68 1.83
N ILE A 397 14.59 2.35 0.80
CA ILE A 397 14.19 2.08 -0.59
C ILE A 397 15.11 1.05 -1.22
N GLU A 398 14.55 -0.08 -1.64
CA GLU A 398 15.26 -1.10 -2.41
C GLU A 398 14.82 -1.05 -3.88
N ARG A 399 15.77 -1.23 -4.81
CA ARG A 399 15.52 -1.30 -6.25
C ARG A 399 15.74 -2.74 -6.71
N LEU A 400 14.66 -3.43 -7.08
CA LEU A 400 14.66 -4.84 -7.43
C LEU A 400 14.20 -5.03 -8.88
N THR A 401 14.89 -5.84 -9.65
CA THR A 401 14.33 -6.42 -10.89
C THR A 401 13.15 -7.34 -10.55
N LEU A 402 12.31 -7.67 -11.54
CA LEU A 402 11.19 -8.58 -11.33
C LEU A 402 11.67 -9.99 -10.93
N LEU A 403 12.82 -10.47 -11.43
CA LEU A 403 13.38 -11.76 -11.01
C LEU A 403 13.80 -11.74 -9.54
N GLU A 404 14.45 -10.67 -9.07
CA GLU A 404 14.81 -10.51 -7.66
C GLU A 404 13.58 -10.34 -6.76
N ALA A 405 12.56 -9.62 -7.23
CA ALA A 405 11.29 -9.52 -6.52
C ALA A 405 10.60 -10.89 -6.41
N LEU A 406 10.66 -11.70 -7.47
CA LEU A 406 10.13 -13.06 -7.51
C LEU A 406 10.92 -14.03 -6.61
N SER A 407 12.24 -13.91 -6.48
CA SER A 407 13.01 -14.71 -5.51
C SER A 407 12.75 -14.29 -4.06
N LYS A 408 12.26 -13.06 -3.84
CA LYS A 408 11.84 -12.54 -2.52
C LYS A 408 10.32 -12.56 -2.30
N PHE A 409 9.54 -13.26 -3.13
CA PHE A 409 8.07 -13.12 -3.19
C PHE A 409 7.31 -13.33 -1.87
N ARG A 410 7.88 -14.05 -0.90
CA ARG A 410 7.31 -14.21 0.46
C ARG A 410 7.27 -12.90 1.26
N LYS A 411 8.08 -11.92 0.89
CA LYS A 411 8.19 -10.58 1.52
C LYS A 411 7.51 -9.49 0.71
N ILE A 412 6.85 -9.83 -0.40
CA ILE A 412 6.21 -8.86 -1.29
C ILE A 412 4.72 -9.18 -1.36
N LYS A 413 3.87 -8.14 -1.29
CA LYS A 413 2.45 -8.34 -1.59
C LYS A 413 2.32 -8.88 -3.02
N PHE A 414 1.60 -9.99 -3.21
CA PHE A 414 1.44 -10.57 -4.56
C PHE A 414 0.79 -9.57 -5.54
N SER A 415 -0.05 -8.64 -5.09
CA SER A 415 -0.59 -7.57 -5.94
C SER A 415 0.54 -6.72 -6.52
N HIS A 416 1.56 -6.39 -5.73
CA HIS A 416 2.74 -5.66 -6.22
C HIS A 416 3.57 -6.47 -7.22
N ILE A 417 3.62 -7.81 -7.07
CA ILE A 417 4.25 -8.69 -8.07
C ILE A 417 3.48 -8.62 -9.40
N LEU A 418 2.14 -8.66 -9.36
CA LEU A 418 1.31 -8.53 -10.56
C LEU A 418 1.41 -7.12 -11.18
N ILE A 419 1.51 -6.06 -10.37
CA ILE A 419 1.77 -4.70 -10.84
C ILE A 419 3.14 -4.61 -11.51
N GLY A 420 4.17 -5.22 -10.91
CA GLY A 420 5.50 -5.36 -11.50
C GLY A 420 5.49 -6.09 -12.84
N LEU A 421 4.73 -7.19 -12.95
CA LEU A 421 4.53 -7.91 -14.20
C LEU A 421 3.88 -7.01 -15.26
N ALA A 422 2.80 -6.30 -14.94
CA ALA A 422 2.14 -5.40 -15.88
C ALA A 422 3.07 -4.29 -16.38
N ALA A 423 3.88 -3.71 -15.49
CA ALA A 423 4.88 -2.71 -15.87
C ALA A 423 5.93 -3.30 -16.82
N TYR A 424 6.43 -4.50 -16.54
CA TYR A 424 7.35 -5.21 -17.42
C TYR A 424 6.74 -5.50 -18.79
N GLU A 425 5.49 -5.98 -18.85
CA GLU A 425 4.81 -6.27 -20.11
C GLU A 425 4.66 -5.01 -20.97
N GLU A 426 4.20 -3.91 -20.38
CA GLU A 426 4.03 -2.63 -21.07
C GLU A 426 5.37 -2.04 -21.52
N CYS A 427 6.39 -2.05 -20.66
CA CYS A 427 7.71 -1.52 -21.00
C CYS A 427 8.45 -2.39 -22.04
N LEU A 428 8.19 -3.70 -22.09
CA LEU A 428 8.67 -4.54 -23.18
C LEU A 428 7.94 -4.22 -24.49
N ASP A 429 6.61 -4.07 -24.46
CA ASP A 429 5.80 -3.83 -25.66
C ASP A 429 6.09 -2.47 -26.32
N ASN A 430 6.44 -1.46 -25.52
CA ASN A 430 6.81 -0.14 -26.02
C ASN A 430 8.32 0.03 -26.28
N GLY A 431 9.13 -0.98 -25.98
CA GLY A 431 10.59 -0.99 -26.22
C GLY A 431 11.43 -0.22 -25.21
N THR A 432 10.84 0.30 -24.12
CA THR A 432 11.58 0.91 -23.00
C THR A 432 12.47 -0.10 -22.29
N LEU A 433 11.99 -1.35 -22.16
CA LEU A 433 12.79 -2.49 -21.70
C LEU A 433 13.16 -3.38 -22.87
N ARG A 434 14.34 -3.98 -22.77
CA ARG A 434 14.82 -5.00 -23.70
C ARG A 434 15.11 -6.27 -22.93
N THR A 435 14.83 -7.41 -23.53
CA THR A 435 15.08 -8.73 -22.93
C THR A 435 16.52 -8.88 -22.48
N GLU A 436 17.49 -8.39 -23.25
CA GLU A 436 18.92 -8.39 -22.94
C GLU A 436 19.29 -7.63 -21.64
N ASN A 437 18.47 -6.66 -21.22
CA ASN A 437 18.73 -5.86 -20.02
C ASN A 437 18.09 -6.45 -18.77
N ILE A 438 16.98 -7.17 -18.92
CA ILE A 438 16.15 -7.62 -17.79
C ILE A 438 16.29 -9.12 -17.51
N TRP A 439 16.77 -9.89 -18.49
CA TRP A 439 16.92 -11.33 -18.36
C TRP A 439 18.29 -11.69 -17.83
N ASN A 440 18.32 -12.37 -16.69
CA ASN A 440 19.53 -12.91 -16.10
C ASN A 440 19.28 -14.38 -15.73
N GLU A 441 20.01 -15.30 -16.36
CA GLU A 441 19.82 -16.74 -16.18
C GLU A 441 20.05 -17.19 -14.74
N ALA A 442 21.01 -16.58 -14.03
CA ALA A 442 21.29 -16.91 -12.64
C ALA A 442 20.18 -16.44 -11.70
N GLN A 443 19.69 -15.21 -11.87
CA GLN A 443 18.54 -14.70 -11.11
C GLN A 443 17.26 -15.48 -11.42
N PHE A 444 17.07 -15.89 -12.69
CA PHE A 444 15.95 -16.74 -13.09
C PHE A 444 16.02 -18.11 -12.42
N ALA A 445 17.19 -18.76 -12.46
CA ALA A 445 17.40 -20.05 -11.81
C ALA A 445 17.18 -19.96 -10.28
N ASP A 446 17.64 -18.89 -9.64
CA ASP A 446 17.40 -18.62 -8.22
C ASP A 446 15.91 -18.46 -7.92
N ALA A 447 15.20 -17.63 -8.69
CA ALA A 447 13.76 -17.45 -8.55
C ALA A 447 13.00 -18.78 -8.70
N CYS A 448 13.33 -19.58 -9.73
CA CYS A 448 12.77 -20.92 -9.90
C CYS A 448 13.08 -21.83 -8.70
N GLN A 449 14.31 -21.85 -8.22
CA GLN A 449 14.71 -22.69 -7.10
C GLN A 449 13.95 -22.33 -5.83
N VAL A 450 13.82 -21.04 -5.51
CA VAL A 450 13.07 -20.56 -4.36
C VAL A 450 11.60 -20.94 -4.48
N MET A 451 10.96 -20.71 -5.64
CA MET A 451 9.56 -21.08 -5.84
C MET A 451 9.34 -22.58 -5.74
N LEU A 452 10.21 -23.40 -6.32
CA LEU A 452 10.12 -24.86 -6.25
C LEU A 452 10.28 -25.36 -4.80
N ALA A 453 11.20 -24.78 -4.04
CA ALA A 453 11.37 -25.11 -2.62
C ALA A 453 10.13 -24.75 -1.79
N GLU A 454 9.54 -23.59 -2.06
CA GLU A 454 8.31 -23.15 -1.38
C GLU A 454 7.09 -23.98 -1.79
N ALA A 455 6.91 -24.28 -3.08
CA ALA A 455 5.82 -25.09 -3.61
C ALA A 455 5.87 -26.54 -3.11
N SER A 456 7.07 -27.10 -2.93
CA SER A 456 7.25 -28.48 -2.46
C SER A 456 6.73 -28.72 -1.05
N LYS A 457 6.49 -27.68 -0.26
CA LYS A 457 5.90 -27.79 1.09
C LYS A 457 4.42 -28.23 1.08
N PHE A 458 3.78 -28.18 -0.08
CA PHE A 458 2.35 -28.46 -0.26
C PHE A 458 2.08 -29.79 -0.99
N VAL A 459 3.11 -30.57 -1.33
CA VAL A 459 2.99 -31.80 -2.14
C VAL A 459 3.13 -33.06 -1.30
#